data_AF-A0A497KCS9-F1
#
_entry.id   AF-A0A497KCS9-F1
#
_cell.length_a   1.000
_cell.length_b   1.000
_cell.length_c   1.000
_cell.angle_alpha   90.00
_cell.angle_beta   90.00
_cell.angle_gamma   90.00
#
_symmetry.space_group_name_H-M   'P 1'
#
loop_
_entity.id
_entity.type
_entity.pdbx_description
1 polymer ?
#
loop_
_entity_poly.entity_id
_entity_poly.type
_entity_poly.pdbx_seq_one_letter_code
_entity_poly.pdbx_strand_id
1 'polypeptide(L)'
;NHQPIGCRDTYTEKLLRLKGIEAYFSGCLTLTLDYGYGRFKTKKRQNILIVDLDDVAMKYLPDHILRNAEITTHYHFTPSLKLLRKAIPIPLRKIVKTIAPLGTIGKLLPIIDRPRAKKMSFEITLKKAEKQLQRLASAKLVITSRLHAALPALAFGTPVIFVHRNINDQRFTGLLQYINYYNITDFKREVNKIDFYNPPDNPNQKMLEEIKKQLIKKVTEFMKE
;
A
#
# COMPACT_ATOMS: atom_id res chain seq x y z
N ASN A 1 -3.14 -27.11 -22.82
CA ASN A 1 -3.38 -27.04 -21.35
C ASN A 1 -2.59 -25.87 -20.79
N HIS A 2 -3.25 -24.87 -20.19
CA HIS A 2 -2.62 -23.66 -19.64
C HIS A 2 -2.27 -23.78 -18.14
N GLN A 3 -2.04 -24.99 -17.65
CA GLN A 3 -1.62 -25.28 -16.27
C GLN A 3 -0.09 -25.32 -16.17
N PRO A 4 0.52 -25.03 -15.01
CA PRO A 4 -0.12 -24.71 -13.71
C PRO A 4 -0.52 -23.23 -13.54
N ILE A 5 -1.54 -22.95 -12.73
CA ILE A 5 -2.09 -21.60 -12.48
C ILE A 5 -1.38 -20.89 -11.32
N GLY A 6 -0.85 -19.69 -11.58
CA GLY A 6 -0.25 -18.83 -10.55
C GLY A 6 -1.31 -18.14 -9.69
N CYS A 7 -1.26 -18.36 -8.38
CA CYS A 7 -2.22 -17.84 -7.41
C CYS A 7 -1.60 -16.76 -6.53
N ARG A 8 -2.33 -15.65 -6.36
CA ARG A 8 -1.87 -14.53 -5.52
C ARG A 8 -1.73 -14.91 -4.04
N ASP A 9 -2.61 -15.77 -3.56
CA ASP A 9 -2.69 -16.21 -2.16
C ASP A 9 -2.79 -17.73 -2.06
N THR A 10 -2.32 -18.29 -0.93
CA THR A 10 -2.25 -19.74 -0.74
C THR A 10 -3.62 -20.37 -0.51
N TYR A 11 -4.62 -19.59 -0.10
CA TYR A 11 -6.00 -20.03 -0.08
C TYR A 11 -6.48 -20.42 -1.48
N THR A 12 -6.30 -19.53 -2.46
CA THR A 12 -6.71 -19.78 -3.86
C THR A 12 -5.93 -20.96 -4.47
N GLU A 13 -4.63 -21.05 -4.20
CA GLU A 13 -3.80 -22.20 -4.62
C GLU A 13 -4.39 -23.52 -4.13
N LYS A 14 -4.67 -23.62 -2.82
CA LYS A 14 -5.24 -24.83 -2.21
C LYS A 14 -6.62 -25.15 -2.78
N LEU A 15 -7.46 -24.14 -2.98
CA LEU A 15 -8.79 -24.30 -3.55
C LEU A 15 -8.74 -24.90 -4.96
N LEU A 16 -7.83 -24.43 -5.82
CA LEU A 16 -7.66 -24.98 -7.17
C LEU A 16 -7.12 -26.41 -7.14
N ARG A 17 -6.11 -26.68 -6.31
CA ARG A 17 -5.55 -28.04 -6.15
C ARG A 17 -6.60 -29.05 -5.67
N LEU A 18 -7.48 -28.64 -4.75
CA LEU A 18 -8.61 -29.48 -4.28
C LEU A 18 -9.60 -29.82 -5.41
N LYS A 19 -9.61 -29.06 -6.50
CA LYS A 19 -10.43 -29.31 -7.69
C LYS A 19 -9.66 -30.02 -8.81
N GLY A 20 -8.46 -30.53 -8.54
CA GLY A 20 -7.62 -31.22 -9.53
C GLY A 20 -6.96 -30.29 -10.54
N ILE A 21 -6.90 -28.98 -10.26
CA ILE A 21 -6.21 -28.00 -11.10
C ILE A 21 -4.81 -27.77 -10.52
N GLU A 22 -3.77 -28.03 -11.30
CA GLU A 22 -2.41 -27.69 -10.91
C GLU A 22 -2.28 -26.17 -10.74
N ALA A 23 -1.90 -25.76 -9.53
CA ALA A 23 -1.74 -24.38 -9.15
C ALA A 23 -0.54 -24.21 -8.21
N TYR A 24 0.03 -23.01 -8.16
CA TYR A 24 1.14 -22.66 -7.27
C TYR A 24 0.96 -21.25 -6.72
N PHE A 25 1.51 -20.98 -5.54
CA PHE A 25 1.58 -19.61 -5.01
C PHE A 25 2.59 -18.78 -5.79
N SER A 26 2.13 -17.70 -6.44
CA SER A 26 2.95 -16.75 -7.18
C SER A 26 3.15 -15.43 -6.44
N GLY A 27 2.35 -15.15 -5.40
CA GLY A 27 2.26 -13.83 -4.79
C GLY A 27 1.64 -12.78 -5.71
N CYS A 28 1.79 -11.50 -5.38
CA CYS A 28 1.21 -10.40 -6.15
C CYS A 28 2.19 -9.87 -7.20
N LEU A 29 1.71 -9.58 -8.42
CA LEU A 29 2.50 -8.95 -9.49
C LEU A 29 3.16 -7.64 -9.05
N THR A 30 2.57 -6.90 -8.10
CA THR A 30 3.18 -5.66 -7.59
C THR A 30 4.53 -5.89 -6.91
N LEU A 31 4.85 -7.12 -6.48
CA LEU A 31 6.14 -7.47 -5.90
C LEU A 31 7.29 -7.31 -6.91
N THR A 32 7.00 -7.27 -8.22
CA THR A 32 8.01 -7.07 -9.27
C THR A 32 8.11 -5.62 -9.75
N LEU A 33 7.45 -4.67 -9.08
CA LEU A 33 7.46 -3.27 -9.52
C LEU A 33 8.87 -2.68 -9.53
N ASP A 34 9.77 -3.17 -8.68
CA ASP A 34 11.16 -2.73 -8.69
C ASP A 34 11.98 -3.22 -9.89
N TYR A 35 11.47 -4.17 -10.68
CA TYR A 35 12.07 -4.55 -11.96
C TYR A 35 11.94 -3.40 -12.99
N GLY A 36 10.73 -2.88 -13.18
CA GLY A 36 10.47 -1.78 -14.13
C GLY A 36 10.66 -0.38 -13.55
N TYR A 37 10.44 -0.21 -12.25
CA TYR A 37 10.50 1.06 -11.53
C TYR A 37 11.64 1.13 -10.52
N GLY A 38 12.67 0.28 -10.68
CA GLY A 38 13.84 0.25 -9.80
C GLY A 38 14.54 1.60 -9.66
N ARG A 39 14.45 2.47 -10.67
CA ARG A 39 14.92 3.87 -10.64
C ARG A 39 14.33 4.72 -9.51
N PHE A 40 13.22 4.30 -8.92
CA PHE A 40 12.61 4.99 -7.78
C PHE A 40 13.22 4.59 -6.43
N LYS A 41 13.97 3.49 -6.35
CA LYS A 41 14.70 3.10 -5.14
C LYS A 41 15.75 4.18 -4.83
N THR A 42 15.81 4.60 -3.58
CA THR A 42 16.81 5.55 -3.09
C THR A 42 17.54 4.99 -1.89
N LYS A 43 18.85 5.24 -1.81
CA LYS A 43 19.66 4.92 -0.62
C LYS A 43 19.32 5.82 0.57
N LYS A 44 18.81 7.03 0.30
CA LYS A 44 18.41 8.01 1.33
C LYS A 44 16.89 8.08 1.37
N ARG A 45 16.27 7.16 2.11
CA ARG A 45 14.83 7.18 2.36
C ARG A 45 14.45 8.29 3.32
N GLN A 46 13.33 8.95 3.05
CA GLN A 46 12.86 10.12 3.80
C GLN A 46 11.39 9.94 4.17
N ASN A 47 10.96 10.60 5.24
CA ASN A 47 9.57 10.69 5.69
C ASN A 47 8.91 9.35 6.08
N ILE A 48 8.00 9.43 7.03
CA ILE A 48 7.06 8.34 7.33
C ILE A 48 5.82 8.60 6.48
N LEU A 49 5.35 7.60 5.74
CA LEU A 49 4.20 7.71 4.86
C LEU A 49 3.04 6.89 5.43
N ILE A 50 1.92 7.53 5.70
CA ILE A 50 0.69 6.86 6.15
C ILE A 50 -0.27 6.81 4.95
N VAL A 51 -0.64 5.62 4.52
CA VAL A 51 -1.49 5.40 3.33
C VAL A 51 -2.75 4.65 3.72
N ASP A 52 -3.91 5.32 3.71
CA ASP A 52 -5.22 4.70 4.00
C ASP A 52 -5.21 3.75 5.21
N LEU A 53 -4.60 4.20 6.31
CA LEU A 53 -4.61 3.48 7.57
C LEU A 53 -6.02 3.49 8.17
N ASP A 54 -6.42 2.40 8.81
CA ASP A 54 -7.71 2.25 9.47
C ASP A 54 -7.93 3.38 10.49
N ASP A 55 -9.14 3.96 10.49
CA ASP A 55 -9.48 5.09 11.37
C ASP A 55 -9.27 4.77 12.87
N VAL A 56 -9.40 3.50 13.28
CA VAL A 56 -9.15 3.09 14.68
C VAL A 56 -7.65 3.00 14.93
N ALA A 57 -6.88 2.42 14.01
CA ALA A 57 -5.43 2.37 14.11
C ALA A 57 -4.80 3.77 14.12
N MET A 58 -5.34 4.69 13.31
CA MET A 58 -4.92 6.10 13.27
C MET A 58 -4.98 6.77 14.65
N LYS A 59 -5.96 6.42 15.49
CA LYS A 59 -6.12 7.00 16.84
C LYS A 59 -5.06 6.51 17.84
N TYR A 60 -4.38 5.42 17.54
CA TYR A 60 -3.33 4.86 18.41
C TYR A 60 -1.93 5.33 18.03
N LEU A 61 -1.77 5.98 16.87
CA LEU A 61 -0.48 6.55 16.49
C LEU A 61 -0.08 7.69 17.44
N PRO A 62 1.18 7.74 17.91
CA PRO A 62 1.67 8.85 18.71
C PRO A 62 1.57 10.19 17.97
N ASP A 63 1.26 11.26 18.68
CA ASP A 63 1.06 12.59 18.07
C ASP A 63 2.27 13.09 17.28
N HIS A 64 3.49 12.77 17.74
CA HIS A 64 4.71 13.17 17.05
C HIS A 64 4.84 12.48 15.69
N ILE A 65 4.32 11.26 15.52
CA ILE A 65 4.26 10.58 14.23
C ILE A 65 3.20 11.24 13.35
N LEU A 66 2.00 11.51 13.88
CA LEU A 66 0.93 12.17 13.14
C LEU A 66 1.33 13.57 12.62
N ARG A 67 2.16 14.31 13.36
CA ARG A 67 2.66 15.63 12.94
C ARG A 67 3.74 15.55 11.87
N ASN A 68 4.58 14.52 11.90
CA ASN A 68 5.76 14.41 11.05
C ASN A 68 5.55 13.51 9.82
N ALA A 69 4.52 12.66 9.83
CA ALA A 69 4.21 11.76 8.73
C ALA A 69 3.47 12.48 7.60
N GLU A 70 3.78 12.07 6.38
CA GLU A 70 3.00 12.42 5.21
C GLU A 70 1.77 11.51 5.14
N ILE A 71 0.57 12.08 5.27
CA ILE A 71 -0.68 11.32 5.19
C ILE A 71 -1.22 11.40 3.75
N THR A 72 -1.54 10.25 3.17
CA THR A 72 -2.06 10.17 1.81
C THR A 72 -3.07 9.04 1.63
N THR A 73 -3.68 9.03 0.46
CA THR A 73 -4.65 8.01 0.05
C THR A 73 -4.23 7.44 -1.31
N HIS A 74 -4.55 6.17 -1.53
CA HIS A 74 -4.40 5.47 -2.81
C HIS A 74 -5.30 6.05 -3.91
N TYR A 75 -6.35 6.80 -3.55
CA TYR A 75 -7.21 7.44 -4.54
C TYR A 75 -6.60 8.74 -5.09
N HIS A 76 -6.65 8.88 -6.41
CA HIS A 76 -6.27 10.11 -7.10
C HIS A 76 -7.44 11.07 -7.17
N PHE A 77 -7.48 12.04 -6.25
CA PHE A 77 -8.45 13.13 -6.34
C PHE A 77 -8.05 14.14 -7.44
N THR A 78 -9.02 14.72 -8.14
CA THR A 78 -8.79 15.81 -9.09
C THR A 78 -8.39 17.12 -8.38
N PRO A 79 -7.66 18.05 -9.02
CA PRO A 79 -7.24 19.32 -8.40
C PRO A 79 -8.37 20.23 -7.89
N SER A 80 -9.64 19.90 -8.13
CA SER A 80 -10.80 20.71 -7.76
C SER A 80 -10.92 20.93 -6.23
N LEU A 81 -10.49 19.97 -5.40
CA LEU A 81 -10.44 20.19 -3.94
C LEU A 81 -9.25 21.02 -3.46
N LYS A 82 -8.13 21.08 -4.22
CA LYS A 82 -7.09 22.08 -3.95
C LYS A 82 -7.63 23.49 -4.20
N LEU A 83 -8.55 23.64 -5.15
CA LEU A 83 -9.28 24.87 -5.40
C LEU A 83 -10.23 25.20 -4.24
N LEU A 84 -11.03 24.23 -3.77
CA LEU A 84 -11.91 24.41 -2.61
C LEU A 84 -11.11 24.75 -1.34
N ARG A 85 -9.96 24.12 -1.13
CA ARG A 85 -9.04 24.38 -0.02
C ARG A 85 -8.33 25.76 -0.15
N LYS A 86 -8.18 26.30 -1.36
CA LYS A 86 -7.76 27.69 -1.61
C LYS A 86 -8.88 28.69 -1.32
N ALA A 87 -10.14 28.31 -1.52
CA ALA A 87 -11.32 29.15 -1.26
C ALA A 87 -11.70 29.26 0.23
N ILE A 88 -11.20 28.36 1.10
CA ILE A 88 -11.42 28.43 2.56
C ILE A 88 -10.49 29.49 3.18
N PRO A 89 -11.03 30.53 3.85
CA PRO A 89 -10.24 31.57 4.53
C PRO A 89 -9.25 31.00 5.54
N ILE A 90 -8.08 31.64 5.68
CA ILE A 90 -6.99 31.23 6.58
C ILE A 90 -7.46 30.92 8.03
N PRO A 91 -8.33 31.71 8.68
CA PRO A 91 -8.79 31.39 10.04
C PRO A 91 -9.64 30.12 10.10
N LEU A 92 -10.46 29.86 9.08
CA LEU A 92 -11.30 28.67 8.99
C LEU A 92 -10.50 27.39 8.69
N ARG A 93 -9.29 27.51 8.08
CA ARG A 93 -8.42 26.34 7.84
C ARG A 93 -8.00 25.62 9.12
N LYS A 94 -7.82 26.35 10.23
CA LYS A 94 -7.52 25.75 11.54
C LYS A 94 -8.74 25.02 12.09
N ILE A 95 -9.92 25.59 11.92
CA ILE A 95 -11.20 25.04 12.41
C ILE A 95 -11.60 23.78 11.63
N VAL A 96 -11.48 23.77 10.30
CA VAL A 96 -11.80 22.59 9.48
C VAL A 96 -10.85 21.41 9.76
N LYS A 97 -9.58 21.66 10.12
CA LYS A 97 -8.65 20.61 10.57
C LYS A 97 -9.10 19.94 11.87
N THR A 98 -9.81 20.66 12.73
CA THR A 98 -10.23 20.19 14.06
C THR A 98 -11.61 19.55 14.05
N ILE A 99 -12.52 19.99 13.16
CA ILE A 99 -13.93 19.61 13.19
C ILE A 99 -14.30 18.56 12.13
N ALA A 100 -13.62 18.53 10.98
CA ALA A 100 -13.94 17.52 9.97
C ALA A 100 -13.16 16.24 10.27
N PRO A 101 -13.82 15.11 10.62
CA PRO A 101 -13.14 13.83 10.71
C PRO A 101 -12.54 13.57 9.32
N LEU A 102 -11.22 13.37 9.23
CA LEU A 102 -10.56 13.08 7.96
C LEU A 102 -11.26 11.95 7.18
N GLY A 103 -11.93 11.03 7.88
CA GLY A 103 -12.73 9.94 7.31
C GLY A 103 -14.03 10.37 6.61
N THR A 104 -14.70 11.46 6.99
CA THR A 104 -15.97 11.87 6.37
C THR A 104 -15.73 12.60 5.06
N ILE A 105 -14.71 13.47 5.01
CA ILE A 105 -14.25 14.08 3.75
C ILE A 105 -13.80 12.97 2.80
N GLY A 106 -12.98 12.02 3.27
CA GLY A 106 -12.51 10.87 2.49
C GLY A 106 -13.61 10.02 1.84
N LYS A 107 -14.79 9.93 2.46
CA LYS A 107 -15.96 9.16 1.95
C LYS A 107 -16.81 9.90 0.91
N LEU A 108 -16.82 11.22 0.90
CA LEU A 108 -17.57 12.02 -0.08
C LEU A 108 -16.82 12.17 -1.42
N LEU A 109 -15.48 12.18 -1.36
CA LEU A 109 -14.58 12.33 -2.50
C LEU A 109 -14.84 11.33 -3.65
N PRO A 110 -15.02 10.00 -3.41
CA PRO A 110 -15.20 9.03 -4.48
C PRO A 110 -16.49 9.23 -5.29
N ILE A 111 -17.53 9.80 -4.68
CA ILE A 111 -18.84 9.99 -5.32
C ILE A 111 -18.77 11.11 -6.36
N ILE A 112 -18.06 12.19 -6.05
CA ILE A 112 -17.94 13.39 -6.90
C ILE A 112 -16.94 13.16 -8.05
N ASP A 113 -15.87 12.39 -7.83
CA ASP A 113 -14.78 12.23 -8.80
C ASP A 113 -14.95 11.06 -9.78
N ARG A 114 -15.85 10.10 -9.51
CA ARG A 114 -16.14 8.95 -10.39
C ARG A 114 -16.44 9.34 -11.87
N PRO A 115 -17.22 10.39 -12.16
CA PRO A 115 -17.48 10.80 -13.55
C PRO A 115 -16.27 11.42 -14.26
N ARG A 116 -15.40 12.13 -13.51
CA ARG A 116 -14.19 12.78 -14.06
C ARG A 116 -13.04 11.79 -14.25
N ALA A 117 -12.90 10.80 -13.37
CA ALA A 117 -11.90 9.75 -13.53
C ALA A 117 -12.09 8.97 -14.85
N LYS A 118 -13.34 8.77 -15.30
CA LYS A 118 -13.66 8.17 -16.61
C LYS A 118 -13.21 9.00 -17.81
N LYS A 119 -12.94 10.31 -17.65
CA LYS A 119 -12.53 11.22 -18.72
C LYS A 119 -11.03 11.54 -18.73
N MET A 120 -10.25 10.97 -17.81
CA MET A 120 -8.82 11.27 -17.69
C MET A 120 -8.01 10.44 -18.69
N SER A 121 -7.05 11.05 -19.38
CA SER A 121 -6.19 10.31 -20.32
C SER A 121 -5.35 9.26 -19.59
N PHE A 122 -5.03 8.17 -20.30
CA PHE A 122 -4.19 7.09 -19.80
C PHE A 122 -2.84 7.62 -19.30
N GLU A 123 -2.19 8.50 -20.06
CA GLU A 123 -0.89 9.08 -19.69
C GLU A 123 -0.92 9.87 -18.37
N ILE A 124 -1.98 10.66 -18.13
CA ILE A 124 -2.13 11.41 -16.88
C ILE A 124 -2.33 10.44 -15.72
N THR A 125 -3.10 9.37 -15.93
CA THR A 125 -3.32 8.32 -14.93
C THR A 125 -2.03 7.59 -14.60
N LEU A 126 -1.25 7.24 -15.62
CA LEU A 126 0.03 6.58 -15.47
C LEU A 126 1.03 7.46 -14.72
N LYS A 127 1.19 8.74 -15.12
CA LYS A 127 2.05 9.71 -14.41
C LYS A 127 1.67 9.86 -12.93
N LYS A 128 0.38 9.84 -12.63
CA LYS A 128 -0.13 9.89 -11.25
C LYS A 128 0.23 8.62 -10.47
N ALA A 129 0.07 7.44 -11.08
CA ALA A 129 0.45 6.17 -10.48
C ALA A 129 1.96 6.11 -10.23
N GLU A 130 2.78 6.49 -11.20
CA GLU A 130 4.24 6.55 -11.06
C GLU A 130 4.68 7.44 -9.89
N LYS A 131 4.05 8.60 -9.73
CA LYS A 131 4.33 9.48 -8.59
C LYS A 131 4.03 8.81 -7.24
N GLN A 132 3.00 7.98 -7.16
CA GLN A 132 2.70 7.22 -5.93
C GLN A 132 3.75 6.14 -5.69
N LEU A 133 4.15 5.42 -6.74
CA LEU A 133 5.22 4.43 -6.64
C LEU A 133 6.53 5.08 -6.16
N GLN A 134 6.86 6.27 -6.69
CA GLN A 134 8.04 7.02 -6.24
C GLN A 134 7.97 7.41 -4.76
N ARG A 135 6.78 7.76 -4.25
CA ARG A 135 6.58 8.05 -2.81
C ARG A 135 6.74 6.79 -1.97
N LEU A 136 6.17 5.66 -2.39
CA LEU A 136 6.31 4.39 -1.68
C LEU A 136 7.78 3.90 -1.68
N ALA A 137 8.48 4.07 -2.80
CA ALA A 137 9.88 3.65 -2.95
C ALA A 137 10.87 4.53 -2.16
N SER A 138 10.55 5.80 -1.97
CA SER A 138 11.42 6.76 -1.26
C SER A 138 11.08 6.97 0.22
N ALA A 139 9.92 6.49 0.67
CA ALA A 139 9.52 6.55 2.06
C ALA A 139 10.50 5.80 2.97
N LYS A 140 10.75 6.32 4.17
CA LYS A 140 11.51 5.63 5.23
C LYS A 140 10.70 4.47 5.82
N LEU A 141 9.39 4.68 5.97
CA LEU A 141 8.45 3.71 6.50
C LEU A 141 7.08 3.96 5.87
N VAL A 142 6.37 2.89 5.50
CA VAL A 142 4.97 2.94 5.07
C VAL A 142 4.08 2.30 6.14
N ILE A 143 3.10 3.03 6.64
CA ILE A 143 2.09 2.53 7.58
C ILE A 143 0.74 2.51 6.86
N THR A 144 0.09 1.36 6.75
CA THR A 144 -1.11 1.22 5.91
C THR A 144 -2.03 0.08 6.34
N SER A 145 -3.33 0.20 6.03
CA SER A 145 -4.30 -0.90 6.07
C SER A 145 -4.62 -1.48 4.70
N ARG A 146 -3.93 -1.02 3.64
CA ARG A 146 -4.17 -1.46 2.27
C ARG A 146 -3.02 -2.31 1.79
N LEU A 147 -3.33 -3.57 1.50
CA LEU A 147 -2.35 -4.48 0.92
C LEU A 147 -1.79 -3.96 -0.43
N HIS A 148 -2.59 -3.22 -1.20
CA HIS A 148 -2.17 -2.56 -2.44
C HIS A 148 -1.20 -1.38 -2.26
N ALA A 149 -1.02 -0.86 -1.04
CA ALA A 149 0.04 0.09 -0.73
C ALA A 149 1.25 -0.63 -0.10
N ALA A 150 0.99 -1.64 0.73
CA ALA A 150 2.00 -2.45 1.40
C ALA A 150 2.89 -3.22 0.41
N LEU A 151 2.30 -3.95 -0.54
CA LEU A 151 3.08 -4.82 -1.44
C LEU A 151 3.96 -4.04 -2.44
N PRO A 152 3.53 -2.90 -3.03
CA PRO A 152 4.45 -2.08 -3.80
C PRO A 152 5.59 -1.50 -2.97
N ALA A 153 5.32 -1.02 -1.74
CA ALA A 153 6.37 -0.54 -0.85
C ALA A 153 7.38 -1.65 -0.53
N LEU A 154 6.87 -2.85 -0.23
CA LEU A 154 7.67 -4.05 -0.02
C LEU A 154 8.51 -4.42 -1.25
N ALA A 155 7.99 -4.28 -2.47
CA ALA A 155 8.73 -4.52 -3.71
C ALA A 155 9.99 -3.62 -3.82
N PHE A 156 9.86 -2.36 -3.40
CA PHE A 156 10.98 -1.41 -3.34
C PHE A 156 11.89 -1.60 -2.11
N GLY A 157 11.58 -2.58 -1.25
CA GLY A 157 12.28 -2.87 -0.01
C GLY A 157 12.00 -1.86 1.10
N THR A 158 10.98 -1.01 0.95
CA THR A 158 10.60 -0.01 1.96
C THR A 158 10.00 -0.73 3.16
N PRO A 159 10.42 -0.43 4.40
CA PRO A 159 9.81 -0.97 5.61
C PRO A 159 8.31 -0.70 5.64
N VAL A 160 7.52 -1.71 6.00
CA VAL A 160 6.07 -1.62 6.05
C VAL A 160 5.54 -2.06 7.41
N ILE A 161 4.66 -1.26 7.99
CA ILE A 161 3.77 -1.65 9.09
C ILE A 161 2.35 -1.75 8.52
N PHE A 162 1.84 -2.97 8.45
CA PHE A 162 0.49 -3.26 7.97
C PHE A 162 -0.46 -3.46 9.15
N VAL A 163 -1.47 -2.61 9.29
CA VAL A 163 -2.44 -2.74 10.38
C VAL A 163 -3.81 -3.01 9.79
N HIS A 164 -4.48 -4.10 10.15
CA HIS A 164 -5.79 -4.42 9.59
C HIS A 164 -6.73 -5.04 10.62
N ARG A 165 -8.04 -4.75 10.51
CA ARG A 165 -9.06 -5.29 11.44
C ARG A 165 -9.16 -6.81 11.38
N ASN A 166 -9.10 -7.36 10.17
CA ASN A 166 -9.17 -8.78 9.91
C ASN A 166 -7.84 -9.25 9.29
N ILE A 167 -6.86 -9.61 10.12
CA ILE A 167 -5.59 -10.15 9.62
C ILE A 167 -5.73 -11.56 9.02
N ASN A 168 -6.79 -12.28 9.38
CA ASN A 168 -7.07 -13.66 8.95
C ASN A 168 -7.83 -13.71 7.61
N ASP A 169 -7.91 -12.59 6.90
CA ASP A 169 -8.52 -12.55 5.58
C ASP A 169 -7.76 -13.46 4.60
N GLN A 170 -8.48 -14.35 3.93
CA GLN A 170 -7.93 -15.30 2.98
C GLN A 170 -7.04 -14.66 1.91
N ARG A 171 -7.33 -13.40 1.55
CA ARG A 171 -6.57 -12.63 0.55
C ARG A 171 -5.14 -12.30 0.98
N PHE A 172 -4.83 -12.44 2.28
CA PHE A 172 -3.53 -12.13 2.84
C PHE A 172 -2.67 -13.40 3.08
N THR A 173 -3.26 -14.57 2.90
CA THR A 173 -2.59 -15.86 3.13
C THR A 173 -1.38 -16.03 2.21
N GLY A 174 -0.24 -16.42 2.79
CA GLY A 174 1.04 -16.50 2.09
C GLY A 174 1.75 -15.15 1.88
N LEU A 175 1.10 -14.00 2.09
CA LEU A 175 1.70 -12.67 1.88
C LEU A 175 2.16 -11.99 3.17
N LEU A 176 1.41 -12.13 4.28
CA LEU A 176 1.74 -11.43 5.55
C LEU A 176 3.08 -11.85 6.14
N GLN A 177 3.59 -13.03 5.79
CA GLN A 177 4.91 -13.50 6.25
C GLN A 177 6.08 -12.60 5.79
N TYR A 178 5.85 -11.69 4.85
CA TYR A 178 6.87 -10.75 4.34
C TYR A 178 6.72 -9.33 4.86
N ILE A 179 5.76 -9.06 5.75
CA ILE A 179 5.40 -7.72 6.20
C ILE A 179 5.29 -7.69 7.73
N ASN A 180 5.74 -6.62 8.38
CA ASN A 180 5.42 -6.43 9.79
C ASN A 180 3.94 -6.06 9.92
N TYR A 181 3.12 -6.91 10.53
CA TYR A 181 1.68 -6.69 10.60
C TYR A 181 1.10 -6.79 12.01
N TYR A 182 -0.02 -6.10 12.21
CA TYR A 182 -0.76 -6.08 13.47
C TYR A 182 -2.26 -6.12 13.20
N ASN A 183 -3.01 -6.81 14.06
CA ASN A 183 -4.43 -6.49 14.21
C ASN A 183 -4.57 -5.20 15.05
N ILE A 184 -5.78 -4.64 15.14
CA ILE A 184 -6.02 -3.36 15.85
C ILE A 184 -5.62 -3.44 17.33
N THR A 185 -5.93 -4.55 18.00
CA THR A 185 -5.69 -4.74 19.44
C THR A 185 -4.19 -4.83 19.73
N ASP A 186 -3.47 -5.62 18.94
CA ASP A 186 -2.03 -5.76 19.06
C ASP A 186 -1.32 -4.47 18.69
N PHE A 187 -1.79 -3.77 17.65
CA PHE A 187 -1.24 -2.47 17.29
C PHE A 187 -1.36 -1.49 18.45
N LYS A 188 -2.53 -1.38 19.09
CA LYS A 188 -2.72 -0.52 20.28
C LYS A 188 -1.69 -0.79 21.38
N ARG A 189 -1.37 -2.07 21.62
CA ARG A 189 -0.46 -2.49 22.70
C ARG A 189 1.01 -2.25 22.34
N GLU A 190 1.39 -2.48 21.09
CA GLU A 190 2.79 -2.46 20.66
C GLU A 190 3.22 -1.13 20.04
N VAL A 191 2.29 -0.26 19.59
CA VAL A 191 2.60 0.97 18.83
C VAL A 191 3.63 1.88 19.51
N ASN A 192 3.59 2.00 20.83
CA ASN A 192 4.51 2.84 21.60
C ASN A 192 5.94 2.26 21.72
N LYS A 193 6.12 0.97 21.40
CA LYS A 193 7.42 0.29 21.39
C LYS A 193 8.08 0.31 20.01
N ILE A 194 7.36 0.74 18.98
CA ILE A 194 7.87 0.78 17.60
C ILE A 194 8.77 2.01 17.44
N ASP A 195 10.01 1.79 17.02
CA ASP A 195 10.86 2.88 16.54
C ASP A 195 10.48 3.23 15.09
N PHE A 196 9.71 4.29 14.92
CA PHE A 196 9.27 4.73 13.59
C PHE A 196 10.39 5.42 12.77
N TYR A 197 11.45 5.90 13.43
CA TYR A 197 12.56 6.62 12.79
C TYR A 197 13.70 5.68 12.40
N ASN A 198 13.76 4.52 13.03
CA ASN A 198 14.55 3.35 12.67
C ASN A 198 13.63 2.10 12.59
N PRO A 199 12.77 2.02 11.57
CA PRO A 199 11.76 0.96 11.48
C PRO A 199 12.39 -0.43 11.33
N PRO A 200 11.72 -1.48 11.83
CA PRO A 200 12.19 -2.85 11.65
C PRO A 200 12.22 -3.21 10.17
N ASP A 201 13.19 -4.05 9.81
CA ASP A 201 13.23 -4.65 8.49
C ASP A 201 11.97 -5.51 8.25
N ASN A 202 11.57 -5.60 7.00
CA ASN A 202 10.48 -6.50 6.62
C ASN A 202 10.94 -7.96 6.81
N PRO A 203 10.10 -8.87 7.33
CA PRO A 203 10.50 -10.26 7.55
C PRO A 203 10.72 -11.02 6.24
N ASN A 204 11.44 -12.15 6.32
CA ASN A 204 11.58 -13.15 5.25
C ASN A 204 12.01 -12.61 3.87
N GLN A 205 12.85 -11.57 3.82
CA GLN A 205 13.25 -10.93 2.56
C GLN A 205 13.96 -11.86 1.58
N LYS A 206 14.76 -12.83 2.07
CA LYS A 206 15.43 -13.81 1.20
C LYS A 206 14.41 -14.62 0.38
N MET A 207 13.39 -15.15 1.05
CA MET A 207 12.30 -15.90 0.42
C MET A 207 11.45 -15.00 -0.49
N LEU A 208 11.22 -13.74 -0.09
CA LEU A 208 10.53 -12.77 -0.95
C LEU A 208 11.28 -12.52 -2.26
N GLU A 209 12.60 -12.36 -2.21
CA GLU A 209 13.43 -12.16 -3.40
C GLU A 209 13.42 -13.38 -4.32
N GLU A 210 13.33 -14.59 -3.78
CA GLU A 210 13.14 -15.81 -4.59
C GLU A 210 11.80 -15.80 -5.33
N ILE A 211 10.70 -15.45 -4.65
CA ILE A 211 9.38 -15.33 -5.27
C ILE A 211 9.40 -14.26 -6.37
N LYS A 212 10.01 -13.10 -6.10
CA LYS A 212 10.15 -12.02 -7.09
C LYS A 212 10.89 -12.50 -8.32
N LYS A 213 12.03 -13.18 -8.15
CA LYS A 213 12.82 -13.74 -9.27
C LYS A 213 12.00 -14.75 -10.09
N GLN A 214 11.29 -15.65 -9.44
CA GLN A 214 10.44 -16.63 -10.11
C GLN A 214 9.31 -15.96 -10.89
N LEU A 215 8.66 -14.96 -10.30
CA LEU A 215 7.56 -14.24 -10.94
C LEU A 215 8.05 -13.41 -12.14
N ILE A 216 9.17 -12.69 -12.00
CA ILE A 216 9.80 -11.95 -13.10
C ILE A 216 10.16 -12.91 -14.23
N LYS A 217 10.79 -14.06 -13.92
CA LYS A 217 11.16 -15.07 -14.91
C LYS A 217 9.95 -15.53 -15.71
N LYS A 218 8.87 -15.94 -15.02
CA LYS A 218 7.64 -16.43 -15.66
C LYS A 218 6.95 -15.38 -16.53
N VAL A 219 6.84 -14.14 -16.05
CA VAL A 219 6.26 -13.04 -16.84
C VAL A 219 7.13 -12.74 -18.07
N THR A 220 8.45 -12.76 -17.92
CA THR A 220 9.38 -12.50 -19.04
C THR A 220 9.34 -13.62 -20.09
N GLU A 221 9.17 -14.87 -19.67
CA GLU A 221 8.97 -16.01 -20.57
C GLU A 221 7.64 -15.89 -21.32
N PHE A 222 6.54 -15.60 -20.62
CA PHE A 222 5.22 -15.40 -21.21
C PHE A 222 5.17 -14.28 -22.26
N MET A 223 5.97 -13.22 -22.11
CA MET A 223 6.00 -12.11 -23.08
C MET A 223 6.84 -12.40 -24.34
N LYS A 224 7.59 -13.51 -24.36
CA LYS A 224 8.37 -13.96 -25.53
C LYS A 224 7.60 -14.93 -26.42
N GLU A 225 6.56 -15.56 -25.89
CA GLU A 225 5.59 -16.40 -26.61
C GLU A 225 4.60 -15.54 -27.39
#